data_AF-A0A1I2JZM2-F1
#
_entry.id   AF-A0A1I2JZM2-F1
#
_cell.length_a   1.000
_cell.length_b   1.000
_cell.length_c   1.000
_cell.angle_alpha   90.00
_cell.angle_beta   90.00
_cell.angle_gamma   90.00
#
_symmetry.space_group_name_H-M   'P 1'
#
loop_
_entity.id
_entity.type
_entity.pdbx_description
1 polymer ?
#
loop_
_entity_poly.entity_id
_entity_poly.type
_entity_poly.pdbx_seq_one_letter_code
_entity_poly.pdbx_strand_id
1 'polypeptide(L)'
;MKSQEAIEILETMQEMYPGKFEVTQRMVSMALPQLMQMDYKAVMDKLSRYAFMSPFPPSFSDIAVYLPKENDYLEKMKVWEQEAAEVSEETKRRFEEKLDQFMRGYSNDL
;
A
#
# COMPACT_ATOMS: atom_id res chain seq x y z
N MET A 1 -3.69 8.99 -7.78
CA MET A 1 -4.26 10.12 -8.55
C MET A 1 -3.18 10.94 -9.25
N LYS A 2 -3.53 11.81 -10.20
CA LYS A 2 -2.63 12.76 -10.89
C LYS A 2 -2.42 14.04 -10.08
N SER A 3 -1.39 14.81 -10.41
CA SER A 3 -1.07 16.07 -9.71
C SER A 3 -2.21 17.09 -9.72
N GLN A 4 -2.94 17.22 -10.83
CA GLN A 4 -4.07 18.14 -10.93
C GLN A 4 -5.20 17.78 -9.96
N GLU A 5 -5.51 16.48 -9.83
CA GLU A 5 -6.51 15.95 -8.89
C GLU A 5 -6.08 16.17 -7.43
N ALA A 6 -4.78 16.04 -7.13
CA ALA A 6 -4.25 16.34 -5.81
C ALA A 6 -4.33 17.83 -5.46
N ILE A 7 -4.11 18.72 -6.42
CA ILE A 7 -4.28 20.16 -6.25
C ILE A 7 -5.76 20.50 -6.01
N GLU A 8 -6.65 19.90 -6.79
CA GLU A 8 -8.10 20.09 -6.63
C GLU A 8 -8.59 19.71 -5.23
N ILE A 9 -8.03 18.66 -4.61
CA ILE A 9 -8.33 18.30 -3.22
C ILE A 9 -7.92 19.42 -2.26
N LEU A 10 -6.72 20.00 -2.43
CA LEU A 10 -6.22 21.07 -1.58
C LEU A 10 -7.05 22.35 -1.74
N GLU A 11 -7.43 22.69 -2.97
CA GLU A 11 -8.32 23.81 -3.29
C GLU A 11 -9.71 23.59 -2.66
N THR A 12 -10.27 22.39 -2.81
CA THR A 12 -11.54 22.01 -2.20
C THR A 12 -11.49 22.17 -0.67
N MET A 13 -10.41 21.70 -0.03
CA MET A 13 -10.24 21.89 1.42
C MET A 13 -10.17 23.37 1.80
N GLN A 14 -9.51 24.21 1.00
CA GLN A 14 -9.46 25.65 1.24
C GLN A 14 -10.84 26.32 1.13
N GLU A 15 -11.63 25.93 0.12
CA GLU A 15 -12.99 26.44 -0.09
C GLU A 15 -13.97 25.99 1.00
N MET A 16 -13.87 24.73 1.44
CA MET A 16 -14.71 24.17 2.50
C MET A 16 -14.39 24.74 3.88
N TYR A 17 -13.14 25.17 4.11
CA TYR A 17 -12.70 25.70 5.40
C TYR A 17 -11.99 27.07 5.29
N PRO A 18 -12.72 28.13 4.85
CA PRO A 18 -12.13 29.45 4.67
C PRO A 18 -11.48 29.99 5.94
N GLY A 19 -10.24 30.46 5.85
CA GLY A 19 -9.46 31.01 6.97
C GLY A 19 -9.02 29.99 8.02
N LYS A 20 -9.37 28.71 7.87
CA LYS A 20 -8.92 27.61 8.75
C LYS A 20 -7.94 26.66 8.05
N PHE A 21 -8.00 26.61 6.72
CA PHE A 21 -7.09 25.82 5.90
C PHE A 21 -6.39 26.73 4.88
N GLU A 22 -5.07 26.82 4.97
CA GLU A 22 -4.25 27.64 4.08
C GLU A 22 -3.35 26.76 3.21
N VAL A 23 -3.51 26.91 1.89
CA VAL A 23 -2.65 26.22 0.93
C VAL A 23 -1.41 27.08 0.70
N THR A 24 -0.27 26.59 1.17
CA THR A 24 1.06 27.21 0.94
C THR A 24 1.88 26.36 0.00
N GLN A 25 2.89 26.95 -0.66
CA GLN A 25 3.80 26.17 -1.53
C GLN A 25 4.49 25.01 -0.78
N ARG A 26 4.82 25.22 0.50
CA ARG A 26 5.39 24.17 1.36
C ARG A 26 4.38 23.06 1.64
N MET A 27 3.11 23.39 1.87
CA MET A 27 2.07 22.38 2.04
C MET A 27 1.90 21.56 0.78
N VAL A 28 1.85 22.21 -0.39
CA VAL A 28 1.74 21.52 -1.69
C VAL A 28 2.92 20.57 -1.88
N SER A 29 4.16 21.02 -1.67
CA SER A 29 5.33 20.15 -1.87
C SER A 29 5.37 18.93 -0.94
N MET A 30 4.78 19.02 0.26
CA MET A 30 4.68 17.91 1.20
C MET A 30 3.47 16.99 0.92
N ALA A 31 2.33 17.57 0.58
CA ALA A 31 1.07 16.85 0.43
C ALA A 31 0.96 16.12 -0.92
N LEU A 32 1.46 16.74 -1.99
CA LEU A 32 1.27 16.24 -3.36
C LEU A 32 1.82 14.82 -3.56
N PRO A 33 3.05 14.47 -3.11
CA PRO A 33 3.56 13.10 -3.25
C PRO A 33 2.75 12.04 -2.47
N GLN A 34 2.10 12.44 -1.38
CA GLN A 34 1.27 11.55 -0.57
C GLN A 34 -0.10 11.35 -1.20
N LEU A 35 -0.75 12.44 -1.62
CA LEU A 35 -2.06 12.41 -2.29
C LEU A 35 -1.98 11.61 -3.60
N MET A 36 -0.89 11.72 -4.36
CA MET A 36 -0.73 10.97 -5.61
C MET A 36 -0.80 9.45 -5.45
N GLN A 37 -0.51 8.91 -4.25
CA GLN A 37 -0.60 7.47 -3.96
C GLN A 37 -2.03 7.01 -3.62
N MET A 38 -2.96 7.96 -3.47
CA MET A 38 -4.33 7.71 -3.05
C MET A 38 -5.30 7.66 -4.24
N ASP A 39 -6.49 7.12 -3.98
CA ASP A 39 -7.62 7.14 -4.91
C ASP A 39 -8.38 8.46 -4.82
N TYR A 40 -8.43 9.22 -5.91
CA TYR A 40 -9.02 10.56 -5.93
C TYR A 40 -10.51 10.55 -5.54
N LYS A 41 -11.30 9.66 -6.14
CA LYS A 41 -12.75 9.62 -5.94
C LYS A 41 -13.08 9.27 -4.49
N ALA A 42 -12.39 8.28 -3.93
CA ALA A 42 -12.60 7.87 -2.56
C ALA A 42 -12.13 8.93 -1.54
N VAL A 43 -11.03 9.64 -1.82
CA VAL A 43 -10.58 10.77 -0.99
C VAL A 43 -11.61 11.89 -0.99
N MET A 44 -12.13 12.30 -2.15
CA MET A 44 -13.15 13.35 -2.26
C MET A 44 -14.45 12.98 -1.52
N ASP A 45 -14.90 11.73 -1.65
CA ASP A 45 -16.08 11.25 -0.93
C ASP A 45 -15.86 11.24 0.60
N LYS A 46 -14.68 10.83 1.07
CA LYS A 46 -14.32 10.86 2.49
C LYS A 46 -14.19 12.30 3.01
N LEU A 47 -13.61 13.21 2.22
CA LEU A 47 -13.50 14.63 2.53
C LEU A 47 -14.89 15.27 2.66
N SER A 48 -15.78 15.03 1.70
CA SER A 48 -17.17 15.51 1.72
C SER A 48 -17.91 15.04 2.97
N ARG A 49 -17.82 13.75 3.29
CA ARG A 49 -18.43 13.16 4.50
C ARG A 49 -17.84 13.75 5.78
N TYR A 50 -16.53 13.96 5.84
CA TYR A 50 -15.88 14.56 7.00
C TYR A 50 -16.36 15.99 7.25
N ALA A 51 -16.43 16.81 6.19
CA ALA A 51 -16.86 18.19 6.29
C ALA A 51 -18.31 18.36 6.73
N PHE A 52 -19.17 17.37 6.44
CA PHE A 52 -20.52 17.36 6.97
C PHE A 52 -20.56 17.18 8.50
N MET A 53 -19.58 16.48 9.07
CA MET A 53 -19.54 16.13 10.49
C MET A 53 -18.69 17.07 11.35
N SER A 54 -17.70 17.75 10.75
CA SER A 54 -16.72 18.53 11.48
C SER A 54 -16.58 19.95 10.92
N PRO A 55 -16.62 20.99 11.76
CA PRO A 55 -16.36 22.37 11.34
C PRO A 55 -14.86 22.69 11.23
N PHE A 56 -13.97 21.73 11.48
CA PHE A 56 -12.52 21.89 11.42
C PHE A 56 -11.94 21.10 10.23
N PRO A 57 -10.87 21.61 9.57
CA PRO A 57 -10.26 20.92 8.45
C PRO A 57 -9.74 19.53 8.87
N PRO A 58 -9.94 18.49 8.03
CA PRO A 58 -9.35 17.19 8.28
C PRO A 58 -7.83 17.23 8.09
N SER A 59 -7.13 16.30 8.74
CA SER A 59 -5.77 15.93 8.37
C SER A 59 -5.75 15.05 7.12
N PHE A 60 -4.59 14.91 6.46
CA PHE A 60 -4.45 13.99 5.33
C PHE A 60 -4.74 12.54 5.71
N SER A 61 -4.48 12.14 6.97
CA SER A 61 -4.80 10.80 7.47
C SER A 61 -6.31 10.56 7.58
N ASP A 62 -7.08 11.59 7.93
CA ASP A 62 -8.54 11.51 8.02
C ASP A 62 -9.16 11.25 6.66
N ILE A 63 -8.57 11.76 5.58
CA ILE A 63 -9.06 11.58 4.21
C ILE A 63 -8.31 10.51 3.40
N ALA A 64 -7.28 9.88 3.98
CA ALA A 64 -6.46 8.90 3.27
C ALA A 64 -7.28 7.68 2.82
N VAL A 65 -7.19 7.37 1.53
CA VAL A 65 -7.71 6.14 0.91
C VAL A 65 -6.73 5.68 -0.15
N TYR A 66 -6.10 4.52 0.07
CA TYR A 66 -5.14 3.94 -0.86
C TYR A 66 -5.81 2.89 -1.73
N LEU A 67 -5.41 2.82 -3.00
CA LEU A 67 -5.79 1.70 -3.84
C LEU A 67 -5.22 0.41 -3.23
N PRO A 68 -5.99 -0.70 -3.26
CA PRO A 68 -5.41 -2.00 -2.95
C PRO A 68 -4.19 -2.19 -3.84
N LYS A 69 -3.04 -2.54 -3.25
CA LYS A 69 -1.90 -2.99 -4.05
C LYS A 69 -2.37 -4.16 -4.90
N GLU A 70 -2.04 -4.17 -6.19
CA GLU A 70 -2.23 -5.36 -7.00
C GLU A 70 -1.61 -6.55 -6.25
N ASN A 71 -2.43 -7.58 -6.05
CA ASN A 71 -2.04 -8.75 -5.30
C ASN A 71 -1.12 -9.61 -6.16
N ASP A 72 0.18 -9.32 -6.11
CA ASP A 72 1.21 -10.08 -6.81
C ASP A 72 1.44 -11.48 -6.22
N TYR A 73 0.83 -11.81 -5.07
CA TYR A 73 0.99 -13.11 -4.43
C TYR A 73 0.40 -14.23 -5.28
N LEU A 74 -0.73 -14.00 -5.97
CA LEU A 74 -1.33 -15.01 -6.84
C LEU A 74 -0.44 -15.31 -8.06
N GLU A 75 0.26 -14.30 -8.59
CA GLU A 75 1.21 -14.48 -9.68
C GLU A 75 2.47 -15.20 -9.19
N LYS A 76 3.01 -14.79 -8.03
CA LYS A 76 4.15 -15.49 -7.40
C LYS A 76 3.84 -16.94 -7.07
N MET A 77 2.64 -17.23 -6.57
CA MET A 77 2.21 -18.61 -6.30
C MET A 77 2.20 -19.46 -7.58
N LYS A 78 1.69 -18.94 -8.70
CA LYS A 78 1.72 -19.66 -9.98
C LYS A 78 3.15 -19.94 -10.45
N VAL A 79 4.05 -18.97 -10.30
CA VAL A 79 5.47 -19.15 -10.65
C VAL A 79 6.09 -20.23 -9.77
N TRP A 80 5.86 -20.20 -8.46
CA TRP A 80 6.38 -21.24 -7.55
C TRP A 80 5.81 -22.63 -7.84
N GLU A 81 4.53 -22.74 -8.19
CA GLU A 81 3.92 -24.01 -8.59
C GLU A 81 4.55 -24.57 -9.87
N GLN A 82 4.84 -23.70 -10.86
CA GLN A 82 5.54 -24.09 -12.08
C GLN A 82 6.98 -24.54 -11.80
N GLU A 83 7.74 -23.73 -11.04
CA GLU A 83 9.10 -24.06 -10.63
C GLU A 83 9.15 -25.38 -9.86
N ALA A 84 8.21 -25.62 -8.95
CA ALA A 84 8.12 -26.86 -8.17
C ALA A 84 7.76 -28.07 -9.04
N ALA A 85 6.96 -27.89 -10.09
CA ALA A 85 6.60 -28.95 -11.03
C ALA A 85 7.78 -29.35 -11.94
N GLU A 86 8.71 -28.43 -12.22
CA GLU A 86 9.92 -28.69 -13.01
C GLU A 86 11.01 -29.45 -12.22
N VAL A 87 10.90 -29.50 -10.89
CA VAL A 87 11.86 -30.23 -10.05
C VAL A 87 11.73 -31.74 -10.25
N SER A 88 12.80 -32.36 -10.75
CA SER A 88 12.86 -33.81 -10.91
C SER A 88 12.74 -34.57 -9.58
N GLU A 89 12.17 -35.78 -9.63
CA GLU A 89 12.06 -36.67 -8.46
C GLU A 89 13.43 -37.03 -7.85
N GLU A 90 14.48 -37.10 -8.67
CA GLU A 90 15.84 -37.33 -8.18
C GLU A 90 16.33 -36.15 -7.34
N THR A 91 16.02 -34.91 -7.74
CA THR A 91 16.34 -33.71 -6.99
C THR A 91 15.60 -33.67 -5.65
N LYS A 92 14.31 -34.04 -5.64
CA LYS A 92 13.50 -34.12 -4.41
C LYS A 92 14.10 -35.14 -3.43
N ARG A 93 14.44 -36.34 -3.91
CA ARG A 93 15.03 -37.38 -3.06
C ARG A 93 16.38 -36.96 -2.48
N ARG A 94 17.26 -36.35 -3.29
CA ARG A 94 18.55 -35.83 -2.79
C ARG A 94 18.38 -34.73 -1.76
N PHE A 95 17.34 -33.92 -1.88
CA PHE A 95 17.02 -32.88 -0.89
C PHE A 95 16.57 -33.51 0.44
N GLU A 96 15.66 -34.47 0.40
CA GLU A 96 15.19 -35.21 1.58
C GLU A 96 16.35 -35.88 2.33
N GLU A 97 17.23 -36.59 1.61
CA GLU A 97 18.40 -37.26 2.19
C GLU A 97 19.33 -36.26 2.92
N LYS A 98 19.55 -35.07 2.33
CA LYS A 98 20.37 -34.01 2.95
C LYS A 98 19.68 -33.33 4.13
N LEU A 99 18.38 -33.12 4.04
CA LEU A 99 17.59 -32.52 5.12
C LEU A 99 17.60 -33.44 6.35
N ASP A 100 17.40 -34.74 6.15
CA ASP A 100 17.47 -35.75 7.21
C ASP A 100 18.85 -35.81 7.86
N GLN A 101 19.91 -35.73 7.06
CA GLN A 101 21.28 -35.69 7.57
C GLN A 101 21.50 -34.44 8.44
N PHE A 102 21.04 -33.27 7.98
CA PHE A 102 21.15 -32.02 8.72
C PHE A 102 20.39 -32.08 10.06
N MET A 103 19.15 -32.57 10.06
CA MET A 103 18.34 -32.68 11.27
C MET A 103 18.93 -33.64 12.30
N ARG A 104 19.54 -34.76 11.84
CA ARG A 104 20.27 -35.68 12.73
C ARG A 104 21.53 -35.06 13.31
N GLY A 105 22.25 -34.25 12.53
CA GLY A 105 23.41 -33.49 13.01
C GLY A 105 23.01 -32.47 14.09
N TYR A 106 21.98 -31.67 13.81
CA TYR A 106 21.47 -30.67 14.75
C TYR A 106 20.96 -31.26 16.07
N SER A 107 20.35 -32.46 16.03
CA SER A 107 19.89 -33.16 17.23
C SER A 107 21.01 -33.79 18.06
N ASN A 108 22.20 -34.00 17.50
CA ASN A 108 23.37 -34.53 18.22
C ASN A 108 24.24 -33.42 18.83
N ASP A 109 23.99 -32.16 18.47
CA ASP A 109 24.70 -30.97 18.97
C ASP A 109 23.92 -30.25 20.12
N LEU A 110 22.79 -30.81 20.57
CA LEU A 110 21.99 -30.37 21.73
C LEU A 110 22.20 -31.31 22.94
#